data_AF-A0A1Q7RAM0-F1
#
_entry.id   AF-A0A1Q7RAM0-F1
#
_cell.length_a   1.000
_cell.length_b   1.000
_cell.length_c   1.000
_cell.angle_alpha   90.00
_cell.angle_beta   90.00
_cell.angle_gamma   90.00
#
_symmetry.space_group_name_H-M   'P 1'
#
loop_
_entity.id
_entity.type
_entity.pdbx_description
1 polymer ?
#
loop_
_entity_poly.entity_id
_entity_poly.type
_entity_poly.pdbx_seq_one_letter_code
_entity_poly.pdbx_strand_id
1 'polypeptide(L)'
;MRMPWRIIFSSLGLLLIGMIGLAAVSYFSYPDSLPRSAQRRAIGNAVTAEDRQIDELGAPDRIRSEADAAAYVEALVKRWDPRETNPHLTEFEERLAQAEYAAVSDPKKLISESQVAKTFNRLMDEWEMPLWTRVSVPELHAFRIQYASLIYPRSVAQLADGFIAPGCRPTEALLLLHLLNSNGGLPPQIRDQVRETRFPWSLLKRARPTSELPVESGLHPEPLTPESRQRHKYITCRRAYFASHAEITFEAEVSEIFSQLGIH
;
A
#
# COMPACT_ATOMS: atom_id res chain seq x y z
N MET A 1 33.09 -32.36 -13.09
CA MET A 1 32.63 -31.13 -13.79
C MET A 1 31.63 -30.43 -12.88
N ARG A 2 32.03 -29.26 -12.34
CA ARG A 2 31.23 -28.47 -11.40
C ARG A 2 30.31 -27.55 -12.20
N MET A 3 28.99 -27.76 -12.10
CA MET A 3 28.01 -26.82 -12.65
C MET A 3 28.09 -25.48 -11.89
N PRO A 4 28.07 -24.34 -12.58
CA PRO A 4 28.15 -23.03 -11.93
C PRO A 4 26.79 -22.67 -11.30
N TRP A 5 26.77 -22.57 -9.97
CA TRP A 5 25.63 -22.25 -9.10
C TRP A 5 25.07 -20.80 -9.22
N ARG A 6 25.32 -20.09 -10.31
CA ARG A 6 25.05 -18.64 -10.42
C ARG A 6 23.65 -18.25 -10.91
N ILE A 7 22.70 -19.20 -11.00
CA ILE A 7 21.36 -18.93 -11.58
C ILE A 7 20.21 -19.04 -10.54
N ILE A 8 20.49 -19.44 -9.30
CA ILE A 8 19.44 -19.67 -8.28
C ILE A 8 19.38 -18.55 -7.22
N PHE A 9 20.35 -17.64 -7.17
CA PHE A 9 20.43 -16.62 -6.11
C PHE A 9 19.94 -15.20 -6.47
N SER A 10 19.39 -14.98 -7.67
CA SER A 10 18.86 -13.67 -8.06
C SER A 10 17.47 -13.35 -7.51
N SER A 11 16.88 -14.24 -6.71
CA SER A 11 15.50 -14.16 -6.23
C SER A 11 15.34 -14.05 -4.70
N LEU A 12 16.44 -13.92 -3.94
CA LEU A 12 16.41 -14.05 -2.47
C LEU A 12 16.69 -12.78 -1.65
N GLY A 13 16.83 -11.61 -2.27
CA GLY A 13 17.02 -10.32 -1.57
C GLY A 13 15.84 -9.34 -1.69
N LEU A 14 14.69 -9.79 -2.20
CA LEU A 14 13.65 -8.91 -2.76
C LEU A 14 12.31 -8.98 -2.04
N LEU A 15 12.24 -9.59 -0.86
CA LEU A 15 11.00 -10.19 -0.39
C LEU A 15 10.39 -9.58 0.89
N LEU A 16 10.91 -8.45 1.44
CA LEU A 16 10.05 -7.43 2.10
C LEU A 16 9.56 -6.34 1.15
N ILE A 17 10.29 -6.12 0.06
CA ILE A 17 9.71 -5.52 -1.14
C ILE A 17 8.77 -6.51 -1.83
N GLY A 18 8.83 -7.79 -1.47
CA GLY A 18 7.92 -8.86 -1.84
C GLY A 18 6.78 -9.08 -0.85
N MET A 19 6.93 -8.76 0.45
CA MET A 19 5.79 -8.43 1.31
C MET A 19 5.03 -7.28 0.69
N ILE A 20 5.73 -6.33 0.07
CA ILE A 20 5.22 -5.21 -0.71
C ILE A 20 4.99 -5.56 -2.21
N GLY A 21 5.19 -6.80 -2.67
CA GLY A 21 5.42 -7.00 -4.11
C GLY A 21 5.19 -8.37 -4.74
N LEU A 22 4.70 -9.40 -4.04
CA LEU A 22 4.36 -10.66 -4.72
C LEU A 22 3.12 -11.41 -4.21
N ALA A 23 2.52 -11.00 -3.10
CA ALA A 23 1.11 -11.29 -2.84
C ALA A 23 0.26 -10.10 -3.32
N ALA A 24 0.21 -9.88 -4.64
CA ALA A 24 -0.95 -9.22 -5.21
C ALA A 24 -2.12 -10.19 -5.00
N VAL A 25 -2.74 -10.17 -3.82
CA VAL A 25 -4.17 -10.44 -3.79
C VAL A 25 -4.73 -9.40 -4.74
N SER A 26 -5.24 -9.88 -5.87
CA SER A 26 -5.73 -9.06 -6.97
C SER A 26 -7.00 -8.31 -6.56
N TYR A 27 -6.96 -7.51 -5.50
CA TYR A 27 -8.03 -6.59 -5.15
C TYR A 27 -8.19 -5.51 -6.22
N PHE A 28 -7.20 -5.28 -7.09
CA PHE A 28 -7.13 -4.05 -7.88
C PHE A 28 -6.79 -4.22 -9.37
N SER A 29 -6.84 -5.44 -9.90
CA SER A 29 -6.93 -5.64 -11.36
C SER A 29 -8.39 -5.56 -11.79
N TYR A 30 -9.03 -4.40 -11.59
CA TYR A 30 -10.35 -4.11 -12.12
C TYR A 30 -10.23 -3.25 -13.36
N PRO A 31 -11.01 -3.51 -14.43
CA PRO A 31 -11.02 -2.63 -15.59
C PRO A 31 -11.54 -1.25 -15.19
N ASP A 32 -10.82 -0.21 -15.62
CA ASP A 32 -11.07 1.21 -15.31
C ASP A 32 -12.44 1.75 -15.79
N SER A 33 -13.21 0.93 -16.49
CA SER A 33 -14.54 1.25 -17.00
C SER A 33 -15.66 1.09 -15.96
N LEU A 34 -15.37 0.58 -14.76
CA LEU A 34 -16.40 0.37 -13.74
C LEU A 34 -16.76 1.67 -13.00
N PRO A 35 -18.07 1.97 -12.83
CA PRO A 35 -18.50 3.07 -11.97
C PRO A 35 -17.94 2.94 -10.54
N ARG A 36 -17.66 4.07 -9.85
CA ARG A 36 -17.11 4.08 -8.48
C ARG A 36 -17.86 3.19 -7.49
N SER A 37 -19.19 3.09 -7.63
CA SER A 37 -20.03 2.21 -6.80
C SER A 37 -19.86 0.72 -7.12
N ALA A 38 -19.46 0.37 -8.34
CA ALA A 38 -19.10 -0.97 -8.75
C ALA A 38 -17.68 -1.33 -8.30
N GLN A 39 -16.72 -0.40 -8.37
CA GLN A 39 -15.36 -0.60 -7.84
C GLN A 39 -15.37 -0.83 -6.33
N ARG A 40 -16.10 0.00 -5.56
CA ARG A 40 -16.28 -0.20 -4.11
C ARG A 40 -16.95 -1.53 -3.78
N ARG A 41 -17.96 -1.92 -4.54
CA ARG A 41 -18.61 -3.24 -4.39
C ARG A 41 -17.65 -4.37 -4.74
N ALA A 42 -16.83 -4.21 -5.76
CA ALA A 42 -15.88 -5.24 -6.18
C ALA A 42 -14.77 -5.41 -5.14
N ILE A 43 -14.20 -4.32 -4.61
CA ILE A 43 -13.25 -4.34 -3.49
C ILE A 43 -13.89 -4.96 -2.25
N GLY A 44 -15.11 -4.53 -1.88
CA GLY A 44 -15.85 -5.10 -0.75
C GLY A 44 -16.19 -6.59 -0.92
N ASN A 45 -16.48 -7.03 -2.14
CA ASN A 45 -16.72 -8.44 -2.47
C ASN A 45 -15.43 -9.27 -2.49
N ALA A 46 -14.28 -8.63 -2.71
CA ALA A 46 -12.96 -9.27 -2.66
C ALA A 46 -12.45 -9.43 -1.22
N VAL A 47 -13.05 -8.75 -0.23
CA VAL A 47 -12.75 -8.96 1.21
C VAL A 47 -13.14 -10.39 1.59
N THR A 48 -12.12 -11.18 1.89
CA THR A 48 -12.27 -12.60 2.22
C THR A 48 -12.74 -12.77 3.67
N ALA A 49 -13.10 -14.00 4.05
CA ALA A 49 -13.36 -14.32 5.45
C ALA A 49 -12.10 -14.14 6.32
N GLU A 50 -10.92 -14.41 5.75
CA GLU A 50 -9.63 -14.20 6.39
C GLU A 50 -9.38 -12.71 6.67
N ASP A 51 -9.66 -11.83 5.70
CA ASP A 51 -9.52 -10.37 5.90
C ASP A 51 -10.45 -9.84 6.99
N ARG A 52 -11.68 -10.36 7.06
CA ARG A 52 -12.63 -10.02 8.14
C ARG A 52 -12.12 -10.48 9.51
N GLN A 53 -11.57 -11.68 9.60
CA GLN A 53 -10.99 -12.18 10.83
C GLN A 53 -9.79 -11.31 11.28
N ILE A 54 -8.92 -10.93 10.34
CA ILE A 54 -7.80 -10.02 10.61
C ILE A 54 -8.32 -8.65 11.09
N ASP A 55 -9.35 -8.12 10.44
CA ASP A 55 -9.95 -6.84 10.84
C ASP A 55 -10.54 -6.89 12.25
N GLU A 56 -11.16 -8.01 12.61
CA GLU A 56 -11.71 -8.21 13.94
C GLU A 56 -10.62 -8.32 15.02
N LEU A 57 -9.54 -9.04 14.75
CA LEU A 57 -8.38 -9.13 15.65
C LEU A 57 -7.75 -7.74 15.87
N GLY A 58 -7.69 -6.95 14.81
CA GLY A 58 -7.14 -5.61 14.85
C GLY A 58 -8.06 -4.56 15.47
N ALA A 59 -9.28 -4.89 15.93
CA ALA A 59 -10.17 -3.88 16.50
C ALA A 59 -9.60 -3.31 17.83
N PRO A 60 -9.70 -1.98 18.10
CA PRO A 60 -9.14 -1.37 19.31
C PRO A 60 -9.61 -2.00 20.63
N ASP A 61 -10.84 -2.51 20.69
CA ASP A 61 -11.41 -3.18 21.86
C ASP A 61 -10.92 -4.63 22.07
N ARG A 62 -10.22 -5.18 21.07
CA ARG A 62 -9.64 -6.54 21.05
C ARG A 62 -8.16 -6.56 21.39
N ILE A 63 -7.42 -5.48 21.13
CA ILE A 63 -6.01 -5.36 21.50
C ILE A 63 -5.91 -4.81 22.93
N ARG A 64 -5.80 -5.70 23.93
CA ARG A 64 -5.72 -5.33 25.36
C ARG A 64 -4.36 -5.62 25.98
N SER A 65 -3.54 -6.38 25.28
CA SER A 65 -2.19 -6.78 25.67
C SER A 65 -1.29 -6.85 24.44
N GLU A 66 0.03 -6.91 24.67
CA GLU A 66 1.01 -7.17 23.61
C GLU A 66 0.77 -8.51 22.91
N ALA A 67 0.25 -9.52 23.63
CA ALA A 67 -0.10 -10.82 23.05
C ALA A 67 -1.27 -10.72 22.05
N ASP A 68 -2.27 -9.88 22.34
CA ASP A 68 -3.37 -9.64 21.41
C ASP A 68 -2.88 -8.92 20.14
N ALA A 69 -2.00 -7.92 20.32
CA ALA A 69 -1.36 -7.23 19.21
C ALA A 69 -0.49 -8.18 18.36
N ALA A 70 0.26 -9.08 19.00
CA ALA A 70 1.06 -10.10 18.32
C ALA A 70 0.19 -11.05 17.49
N ALA A 71 -0.95 -11.51 18.03
CA ALA A 71 -1.88 -12.36 17.28
C ALA A 71 -2.47 -11.65 16.04
N TYR A 72 -2.77 -10.35 16.16
CA TYR A 72 -3.20 -9.54 15.03
C TYR A 72 -2.09 -9.36 13.98
N VAL A 73 -0.86 -9.03 14.42
CA VAL A 73 0.31 -8.89 13.55
C VAL A 73 0.63 -10.20 12.83
N GLU A 74 0.64 -11.32 13.53
CA GLU A 74 0.87 -12.65 12.95
C GLU A 74 -0.16 -12.95 11.85
N ALA A 75 -1.45 -12.71 12.11
CA ALA A 75 -2.51 -12.96 11.14
C ALA A 75 -2.36 -12.09 9.88
N LEU A 76 -1.98 -10.82 10.06
CA LEU A 76 -1.78 -9.85 8.99
C LEU A 76 -0.50 -10.14 8.18
N VAL A 77 0.60 -10.51 8.83
CA VAL A 77 1.83 -10.93 8.16
C VAL A 77 1.60 -12.23 7.38
N LYS A 78 0.95 -13.22 8.00
CA LYS A 78 0.58 -14.48 7.33
C LYS A 78 -0.27 -14.25 6.08
N ARG A 79 -1.21 -13.31 6.13
CA ARG A 79 -2.05 -12.91 4.99
C ARG A 79 -1.23 -12.36 3.83
N TRP A 80 -0.12 -11.69 4.12
CA TRP A 80 0.78 -11.14 3.12
C TRP A 80 1.77 -12.18 2.56
N ASP A 81 1.69 -13.44 3.02
CA ASP A 81 2.47 -14.60 2.58
C ASP A 81 3.96 -14.27 2.42
N PRO A 82 4.69 -13.91 3.50
CA PRO A 82 6.13 -13.82 3.43
C PRO A 82 6.64 -15.23 3.15
N ARG A 83 6.86 -15.55 1.87
CA ARG A 83 7.54 -16.78 1.46
C ARG A 83 9.03 -16.78 1.86
N GLU A 84 9.42 -15.92 2.78
CA GLU A 84 10.78 -15.85 3.29
C GLU A 84 10.94 -16.74 4.52
N THR A 85 11.98 -17.56 4.45
CA THR A 85 12.65 -18.11 5.62
C THR A 85 13.63 -17.05 6.14
N ASN A 86 13.12 -15.93 6.68
CA ASN A 86 13.97 -14.87 7.23
C ASN A 86 14.17 -15.08 8.75
N PRO A 87 15.40 -15.26 9.24
CA PRO A 87 15.65 -15.47 10.67
C PRO A 87 15.27 -14.27 11.55
N HIS A 88 15.15 -13.06 10.98
CA HIS A 88 14.79 -11.84 11.72
C HIS A 88 13.30 -11.49 11.63
N LEU A 89 12.48 -12.27 10.91
CA LEU A 89 11.05 -11.98 10.76
C LEU A 89 10.34 -11.92 12.12
N THR A 90 10.67 -12.83 13.03
CA THR A 90 10.11 -12.86 14.39
C THR A 90 10.43 -11.58 15.16
N GLU A 91 11.66 -11.07 15.07
CA GLU A 91 12.05 -9.81 15.73
C GLU A 91 11.25 -8.63 15.17
N PHE A 92 11.03 -8.57 13.86
CA PHE A 92 10.21 -7.52 13.25
C PHE A 92 8.73 -7.62 13.63
N GLU A 93 8.18 -8.83 13.71
CA GLU A 93 6.82 -9.07 14.18
C GLU A 93 6.66 -8.63 15.64
N GLU A 94 7.63 -8.93 16.50
CA GLU A 94 7.64 -8.49 17.90
C GLU A 94 7.68 -6.96 18.04
N ARG A 95 8.59 -6.29 17.33
CA ARG A 95 8.69 -4.81 17.32
C ARG A 95 7.40 -4.17 16.80
N LEU A 96 6.83 -4.73 15.74
CA LEU A 96 5.58 -4.26 15.17
C LEU A 96 4.40 -4.45 16.15
N ALA A 97 4.32 -5.60 16.82
CA ALA A 97 3.28 -5.89 17.81
C ALA A 97 3.36 -4.96 19.03
N GLN A 98 4.57 -4.69 19.53
CA GLN A 98 4.78 -3.74 20.61
C GLN A 98 4.34 -2.32 20.22
N ALA A 99 4.74 -1.86 19.03
CA ALA A 99 4.32 -0.56 18.51
C ALA A 99 2.81 -0.49 18.32
N GLU A 100 2.20 -1.56 17.81
CA GLU A 100 0.75 -1.65 17.60
C GLU A 100 -0.02 -1.54 18.92
N TYR A 101 0.41 -2.29 19.94
CA TYR A 101 -0.16 -2.19 21.28
C TYR A 101 -0.02 -0.78 21.87
N ALA A 102 1.16 -0.17 21.71
CA ALA A 102 1.41 1.20 22.17
C ALA A 102 0.51 2.23 21.46
N ALA A 103 0.28 2.07 20.15
CA ALA A 103 -0.57 2.95 19.35
C ALA A 103 -2.06 2.82 19.68
N VAL A 104 -2.54 1.61 19.99
CA VAL A 104 -3.91 1.40 20.47
C VAL A 104 -4.11 2.01 21.87
N SER A 105 -3.08 1.90 22.73
CA SER A 105 -3.14 2.37 24.12
C SER A 105 -2.95 3.89 24.27
N ASP A 106 -2.15 4.51 23.41
CA ASP A 106 -1.87 5.95 23.41
C ASP A 106 -1.96 6.53 21.99
N PRO A 107 -2.98 7.33 21.66
CA PRO A 107 -3.11 7.97 20.35
C PRO A 107 -1.93 8.86 19.95
N LYS A 108 -1.08 9.30 20.89
CA LYS A 108 0.15 10.05 20.56
C LYS A 108 1.23 9.18 19.91
N LYS A 109 1.09 7.86 19.99
CA LYS A 109 1.97 6.88 19.34
C LYS A 109 1.53 6.54 17.92
N LEU A 110 0.42 7.12 17.44
CA LEU A 110 0.03 7.00 16.04
C LEU A 110 1.08 7.65 15.12
N ILE A 111 1.32 7.00 14.00
CA ILE A 111 2.24 7.49 12.96
C ILE A 111 1.51 8.53 12.13
N SER A 112 2.05 9.72 12.02
CA SER A 112 1.42 10.77 11.19
C SER A 112 1.38 10.37 9.71
N GLU A 113 0.31 10.73 9.00
CA GLU A 113 0.21 10.50 7.54
C GLU A 113 1.34 11.22 6.77
N SER A 114 1.85 12.33 7.29
CA SER A 114 3.03 13.01 6.73
C SER A 114 4.29 12.16 6.77
N GLN A 115 4.49 11.40 7.85
CA GLN A 115 5.62 10.49 8.00
C GLN A 115 5.50 9.28 7.07
N VAL A 116 4.30 8.74 6.88
CA VAL A 116 4.04 7.67 5.89
C VAL A 116 4.32 8.18 4.46
N ALA A 117 3.78 9.34 4.09
CA ALA A 117 4.00 9.94 2.77
C ALA A 117 5.49 10.27 2.53
N LYS A 118 6.19 10.77 3.54
CA LYS A 118 7.63 11.05 3.49
C LYS A 118 8.44 9.76 3.28
N THR A 119 8.14 8.72 4.04
CA THR A 119 8.79 7.40 3.93
C THR A 119 8.61 6.83 2.53
N PHE A 120 7.39 6.84 2.00
CA PHE A 120 7.11 6.38 0.65
C PHE A 120 7.85 7.21 -0.42
N ASN A 121 7.78 8.54 -0.34
CA ASN A 121 8.41 9.41 -1.33
C ASN A 121 9.94 9.29 -1.32
N ARG A 122 10.56 9.09 -0.16
CA ARG A 122 12.00 8.79 -0.08
C ARG A 122 12.34 7.53 -0.86
N LEU A 123 11.58 6.44 -0.66
CA LEU A 123 11.78 5.21 -1.46
C LEU A 123 11.62 5.48 -2.96
N MET A 124 10.65 6.31 -3.36
CA MET A 124 10.48 6.70 -4.76
C MET A 124 11.68 7.52 -5.28
N ASP A 125 12.29 8.35 -4.45
CA ASP A 125 13.48 9.12 -4.81
C ASP A 125 14.71 8.22 -4.95
N GLU A 126 14.91 7.29 -4.01
CA GLU A 126 15.99 6.30 -4.04
C GLU A 126 15.91 5.38 -5.25
N TRP A 127 14.69 4.94 -5.60
CA TRP A 127 14.47 4.09 -6.77
C TRP A 127 14.43 4.87 -8.09
N GLU A 128 14.80 6.15 -8.06
CA GLU A 128 14.79 7.07 -9.20
C GLU A 128 13.45 7.03 -9.97
N MET A 129 12.36 6.89 -9.23
CA MET A 129 11.04 6.75 -9.82
C MET A 129 10.64 8.05 -10.53
N PRO A 130 9.69 7.99 -11.49
CA PRO A 130 9.13 9.19 -12.08
C PRO A 130 8.32 10.04 -11.07
N LEU A 131 8.33 11.36 -11.20
CA LEU A 131 7.65 12.29 -10.27
C LEU A 131 6.17 11.97 -10.02
N TRP A 132 5.47 11.37 -10.98
CA TRP A 132 4.06 10.98 -10.84
C TRP A 132 3.82 9.91 -9.77
N THR A 133 4.86 9.25 -9.23
CA THR A 133 4.71 8.32 -8.11
C THR A 133 4.58 9.03 -6.75
N ARG A 134 5.00 10.30 -6.63
CA ARG A 134 5.04 11.01 -5.34
C ARG A 134 3.65 11.27 -4.78
N VAL A 135 3.50 11.10 -3.48
CA VAL A 135 2.23 11.21 -2.76
C VAL A 135 2.26 12.40 -1.82
N SER A 136 1.23 13.24 -1.87
CA SER A 136 0.98 14.26 -0.85
C SER A 136 0.07 13.73 0.27
N VAL A 137 0.13 14.36 1.45
CA VAL A 137 -0.67 13.93 2.63
C VAL A 137 -2.17 13.82 2.32
N PRO A 138 -2.83 14.82 1.69
CA PRO A 138 -4.26 14.67 1.39
C PRO A 138 -4.57 13.58 0.34
N GLU A 139 -3.62 13.25 -0.54
CA GLU A 139 -3.80 12.11 -1.45
C GLU A 139 -3.66 10.77 -0.70
N LEU A 140 -2.72 10.68 0.23
CA LEU A 140 -2.60 9.52 1.12
C LEU A 140 -3.86 9.33 1.95
N HIS A 141 -4.40 10.40 2.53
CA HIS A 141 -5.63 10.36 3.31
C HIS A 141 -6.82 9.85 2.48
N ALA A 142 -6.98 10.38 1.26
CA ALA A 142 -8.03 9.93 0.35
C ALA A 142 -7.85 8.46 -0.06
N PHE A 143 -6.60 8.03 -0.30
CA PHE A 143 -6.27 6.63 -0.60
C PHE A 143 -6.60 5.72 0.59
N ARG A 144 -6.21 6.12 1.80
CA ARG A 144 -6.50 5.41 3.05
C ARG A 144 -8.00 5.16 3.26
N ILE A 145 -8.82 6.21 3.11
CA ILE A 145 -10.29 6.10 3.17
C ILE A 145 -10.82 5.08 2.16
N GLN A 146 -10.27 5.08 0.95
CA GLN A 146 -10.77 4.22 -0.13
C GLN A 146 -10.30 2.77 -0.04
N TYR A 147 -9.14 2.51 0.52
CA TYR A 147 -8.51 1.19 0.43
C TYR A 147 -8.37 0.54 1.80
N ALA A 148 -7.61 1.15 2.70
CA ALA A 148 -7.37 0.58 4.03
C ALA A 148 -8.69 0.39 4.81
N SER A 149 -9.57 1.40 4.79
CA SER A 149 -10.85 1.34 5.51
C SER A 149 -11.91 0.46 4.85
N LEU A 150 -11.75 0.10 3.57
CA LEU A 150 -12.64 -0.88 2.94
C LEU A 150 -12.25 -2.32 3.29
N ILE A 151 -10.93 -2.58 3.42
CA ILE A 151 -10.42 -3.91 3.71
C ILE A 151 -10.48 -4.19 5.21
N TYR A 152 -10.04 -3.23 6.04
CA TYR A 152 -9.94 -3.36 7.49
C TYR A 152 -10.62 -2.18 8.22
N PRO A 153 -11.95 -1.99 8.08
CA PRO A 153 -12.66 -0.86 8.68
C PRO A 153 -12.53 -0.74 10.19
N ARG A 154 -12.36 -1.87 10.91
CA ARG A 154 -12.26 -1.87 12.39
C ARG A 154 -10.84 -1.67 12.89
N SER A 155 -9.85 -1.99 12.07
CA SER A 155 -8.42 -1.90 12.41
C SER A 155 -7.79 -0.56 12.03
N VAL A 156 -8.47 0.26 11.23
CA VAL A 156 -8.00 1.62 10.92
C VAL A 156 -8.14 2.51 12.15
N ALA A 157 -7.14 3.36 12.41
CA ALA A 157 -7.21 4.33 13.51
C ALA A 157 -8.38 5.32 13.30
N GLN A 158 -9.25 5.42 14.31
CA GLN A 158 -10.40 6.31 14.31
C GLN A 158 -10.37 7.25 15.51
N LEU A 159 -10.96 8.43 15.33
CA LEU A 159 -11.29 9.36 16.39
C LEU A 159 -12.53 8.88 17.16
N ALA A 160 -12.80 9.50 18.31
CA ALA A 160 -13.94 9.14 19.16
C ALA A 160 -15.32 9.34 18.48
N ASP A 161 -15.38 10.17 17.44
CA ASP A 161 -16.57 10.42 16.61
C ASP A 161 -16.69 9.45 15.41
N GLY A 162 -15.79 8.47 15.30
CA GLY A 162 -15.78 7.46 14.24
C GLY A 162 -15.17 7.93 12.93
N PHE A 163 -14.68 9.18 12.84
CA PHE A 163 -13.92 9.63 11.68
C PHE A 163 -12.50 9.06 11.71
N ILE A 164 -11.90 8.88 10.54
CA ILE A 164 -10.52 8.41 10.43
C ILE A 164 -9.58 9.44 11.07
N ALA A 165 -8.72 8.97 11.97
CA ALA A 165 -7.75 9.82 12.64
C ALA A 165 -6.68 10.35 11.67
N PRO A 166 -6.08 11.53 11.89
CA PRO A 166 -5.00 12.05 11.02
C PRO A 166 -3.67 11.29 11.17
N GLY A 167 -3.62 10.24 12.00
CA GLY A 167 -2.51 9.31 12.13
C GLY A 167 -2.98 7.87 11.89
N CYS A 168 -2.01 7.02 11.56
CA CYS A 168 -2.16 5.61 11.29
C CYS A 168 -1.62 4.79 12.45
N ARG A 169 -2.15 3.59 12.67
CA ARG A 169 -1.46 2.60 13.49
C ARG A 169 -0.23 2.04 12.76
N PRO A 170 0.75 1.46 13.46
CA PRO A 170 1.92 0.81 12.84
C PRO A 170 1.59 -0.18 11.72
N THR A 171 0.71 -1.15 11.96
CA THR A 171 0.34 -2.13 10.91
C THR A 171 -0.36 -1.46 9.73
N GLU A 172 -1.21 -0.47 10.01
CA GLU A 172 -1.91 0.32 9.00
C GLU A 172 -0.93 1.13 8.14
N ALA A 173 0.07 1.76 8.74
CA ALA A 173 1.11 2.50 8.02
C ALA A 173 1.88 1.59 7.06
N LEU A 174 2.28 0.39 7.53
CA LEU A 174 2.95 -0.60 6.70
C LEU A 174 2.04 -1.12 5.58
N LEU A 175 0.75 -1.36 5.86
CA LEU A 175 -0.24 -1.71 4.84
C LEU A 175 -0.38 -0.62 3.78
N LEU A 176 -0.39 0.66 4.16
CA LEU A 176 -0.47 1.76 3.19
C LEU A 176 0.77 1.80 2.29
N LEU A 177 1.97 1.62 2.85
CA LEU A 177 3.21 1.53 2.05
C LEU A 177 3.18 0.33 1.09
N HIS A 178 2.72 -0.82 1.57
CA HIS A 178 2.47 -2.01 0.76
C HIS A 178 1.55 -1.70 -0.41
N LEU A 179 0.36 -1.18 -0.12
CA LEU A 179 -0.66 -0.93 -1.13
C LEU A 179 -0.20 0.10 -2.15
N LEU A 180 0.51 1.15 -1.74
CA LEU A 180 1.06 2.14 -2.64
C LEU A 180 2.07 1.52 -3.61
N ASN A 181 3.04 0.74 -3.12
CA ASN A 181 4.00 0.12 -4.03
C ASN A 181 3.35 -0.96 -4.92
N SER A 182 2.42 -1.76 -4.39
CA SER A 182 1.67 -2.76 -5.17
C SER A 182 0.91 -2.13 -6.33
N ASN A 183 0.39 -0.90 -6.14
CA ASN A 183 -0.29 -0.12 -7.18
C ASN A 183 0.65 0.71 -8.06
N GLY A 184 1.95 0.74 -7.77
CA GLY A 184 2.91 1.59 -8.47
C GLY A 184 2.78 3.07 -8.15
N GLY A 185 2.21 3.41 -6.98
CA GLY A 185 1.84 4.74 -6.55
C GLY A 185 0.33 4.87 -6.33
N LEU A 186 -0.17 6.09 -6.43
CA LEU A 186 -1.60 6.36 -6.30
C LEU A 186 -2.34 6.09 -7.61
N PRO A 187 -3.55 5.49 -7.54
CA PRO A 187 -4.48 5.47 -8.66
C PRO A 187 -4.79 6.90 -9.14
N PRO A 188 -4.87 7.15 -10.47
CA PRO A 188 -5.16 8.49 -11.01
C PRO A 188 -6.43 9.12 -10.45
N GLN A 189 -7.44 8.31 -10.15
CA GLN A 189 -8.74 8.74 -9.65
C GLN A 189 -8.65 9.39 -8.26
N ILE A 190 -7.69 8.98 -7.42
CA ILE A 190 -7.42 9.61 -6.12
C ILE A 190 -6.83 11.00 -6.31
N ARG A 191 -5.87 11.12 -7.23
CA ARG A 191 -5.23 12.40 -7.54
C ARG A 191 -6.24 13.39 -8.10
N ASP A 192 -7.09 12.95 -9.01
CA ASP A 192 -8.16 13.76 -9.59
C ASP A 192 -9.16 14.19 -8.51
N GLN A 193 -9.57 13.28 -7.62
CA GLN A 193 -10.46 13.62 -6.51
C GLN A 193 -9.86 14.72 -5.62
N VAL A 194 -8.59 14.60 -5.22
CA VAL A 194 -7.93 15.60 -4.37
C VAL A 194 -7.72 16.92 -5.10
N ARG A 195 -7.41 16.87 -6.40
CA ARG A 195 -7.30 18.08 -7.22
C ARG A 195 -8.65 18.80 -7.33
N GLU A 196 -9.74 18.06 -7.49
CA GLU A 196 -11.10 18.61 -7.58
C GLU A 196 -11.61 19.13 -6.22
N THR A 197 -11.19 18.56 -5.09
CA THR A 197 -11.53 19.10 -3.76
C THR A 197 -10.68 20.30 -3.36
N ARG A 198 -9.43 20.39 -3.83
CA ARG A 198 -8.55 21.56 -3.58
C ARG A 198 -8.82 22.75 -4.51
N PHE A 199 -9.44 22.54 -5.67
CA PHE A 199 -9.73 23.60 -6.65
C PHE A 199 -11.10 23.37 -7.32
N PRO A 200 -12.04 24.33 -7.29
CA PRO A 200 -13.42 24.12 -7.73
C PRO A 200 -13.57 24.14 -9.26
N TRP A 201 -12.90 23.24 -9.98
CA TRP A 201 -13.12 23.03 -11.42
C TRP A 201 -14.56 22.62 -11.76
N SER A 202 -15.31 22.12 -10.78
CA SER A 202 -16.75 21.85 -10.88
C SER A 202 -17.57 23.09 -11.28
N LEU A 203 -17.07 24.30 -11.03
CA LEU A 203 -17.70 25.55 -11.46
C LEU A 203 -17.42 25.89 -12.93
N LEU A 204 -16.31 25.40 -13.50
CA LEU A 204 -15.92 25.67 -14.90
C LEU A 204 -16.34 24.54 -15.86
N LYS A 205 -16.48 23.30 -15.38
CA LYS A 205 -16.95 22.15 -16.20
C LYS A 205 -18.43 22.28 -16.62
N ARG A 206 -19.22 23.18 -16.04
CA ARG A 206 -20.61 23.45 -16.45
C ARG A 206 -20.72 24.17 -17.80
N ALA A 207 -19.60 24.54 -18.45
CA ALA A 207 -19.60 25.32 -19.70
C ALA A 207 -19.08 24.58 -20.95
N ARG A 208 -18.87 23.25 -20.94
CA ARG A 208 -18.54 22.50 -22.16
C ARG A 208 -19.55 21.40 -22.46
N PRO A 209 -20.22 21.43 -23.62
CA PRO A 209 -20.95 20.26 -24.11
C PRO A 209 -19.93 19.26 -24.66
N THR A 210 -19.80 18.12 -24.00
CA THR A 210 -19.06 16.97 -24.55
C THR A 210 -20.00 16.22 -25.48
N SER A 211 -19.94 16.52 -26.78
CA SER A 211 -20.40 15.60 -27.82
C SER A 211 -19.15 14.97 -28.40
N GLU A 212 -19.03 13.65 -28.28
CA GLU A 212 -18.35 12.82 -29.28
C GLU A 212 -18.82 11.37 -29.09
N LEU A 213 -19.39 10.82 -30.16
CA LEU A 213 -19.88 9.45 -30.26
C LEU A 213 -18.71 8.46 -30.39
N PRO A 214 -18.89 7.17 -30.04
CA PRO A 214 -17.85 6.17 -30.18
C PRO A 214 -17.58 5.89 -31.67
N VAL A 215 -16.34 6.10 -32.10
CA VAL A 215 -15.82 5.61 -33.38
C VAL A 215 -15.33 4.17 -33.15
N GLU A 216 -15.95 3.20 -33.82
CA GLU A 216 -15.43 1.84 -33.89
C GLU A 216 -14.09 1.84 -34.63
N SER A 217 -13.06 1.21 -34.05
CA SER A 217 -11.78 0.99 -34.74
C SER A 217 -11.21 -0.38 -34.35
N GLY A 218 -11.33 -1.31 -35.30
CA GLY A 218 -10.23 -2.03 -35.95
C GLY A 218 -9.23 -2.82 -35.10
N LEU A 219 -8.98 -4.05 -35.55
CA LEU A 219 -7.98 -5.04 -35.11
C LEU A 219 -6.51 -4.52 -35.14
N HIS A 220 -6.15 -3.61 -34.25
CA HIS A 220 -4.77 -3.36 -33.84
C HIS A 220 -4.61 -3.83 -32.38
N PRO A 221 -3.43 -4.34 -31.97
CA PRO A 221 -3.16 -4.55 -30.56
C PRO A 221 -3.39 -3.21 -29.85
N GLU A 222 -4.34 -3.22 -28.91
CA GLU A 222 -4.83 -2.03 -28.23
C GLU A 222 -3.63 -1.25 -27.66
N PRO A 223 -3.45 0.04 -28.01
CA PRO A 223 -2.34 0.81 -27.49
C PRO A 223 -2.42 0.81 -25.96
N LEU A 224 -1.27 0.53 -25.30
CA LEU A 224 -1.20 0.50 -23.84
C LEU A 224 -1.83 1.76 -23.26
N THR A 225 -2.81 1.57 -22.37
CA THR A 225 -3.44 2.68 -21.64
C THR A 225 -2.35 3.51 -20.94
N PRO A 226 -2.55 4.84 -20.73
CA PRO A 226 -1.62 5.66 -19.96
C PRO A 226 -1.20 5.02 -18.62
N GLU A 227 -2.13 4.35 -17.96
CA GLU A 227 -1.93 3.63 -16.69
C GLU A 227 -1.04 2.39 -16.87
N SER A 228 -1.28 1.60 -17.92
CA SER A 228 -0.43 0.44 -18.24
C SER A 228 1.01 0.86 -18.51
N ARG A 229 1.22 2.00 -19.17
CA ARG A 229 2.55 2.58 -19.41
C ARG A 229 3.21 3.05 -18.12
N GLN A 230 2.47 3.72 -17.24
CA GLN A 230 2.96 4.13 -15.91
C GLN A 230 3.37 2.92 -15.07
N ARG A 231 2.51 1.90 -15.00
CA ARG A 231 2.78 0.65 -14.29
C ARG A 231 4.01 -0.07 -14.85
N HIS A 232 4.15 -0.15 -16.17
CA HIS A 232 5.32 -0.75 -16.80
C HIS A 232 6.60 0.02 -16.45
N LYS A 233 6.56 1.36 -16.48
CA LYS A 233 7.69 2.20 -16.10
C LYS A 233 8.07 2.00 -14.63
N TYR A 234 7.09 1.93 -13.73
CA TYR A 234 7.30 1.63 -12.31
C TYR A 234 8.04 0.31 -12.12
N ILE A 235 7.52 -0.77 -12.71
CA ILE A 235 8.13 -2.11 -12.60
C ILE A 235 9.56 -2.10 -13.15
N THR A 236 9.80 -1.37 -14.24
CA THR A 236 11.13 -1.26 -14.85
C THR A 236 12.12 -0.53 -13.95
N CYS A 237 11.78 0.65 -13.42
CA CYS A 237 12.62 1.40 -12.49
C CYS A 237 12.92 0.57 -11.22
N ARG A 238 11.90 -0.07 -10.64
CA ARG A 238 12.06 -0.92 -9.46
C ARG A 238 13.06 -2.05 -9.72
N ARG A 239 12.90 -2.76 -10.85
CA ARG A 239 13.81 -3.85 -11.24
C ARG A 239 15.24 -3.35 -11.47
N ALA A 240 15.41 -2.18 -12.08
CA ALA A 240 16.72 -1.59 -12.30
C ALA A 240 17.42 -1.28 -10.96
N TYR A 241 16.72 -0.67 -10.00
CA TYR A 241 17.26 -0.35 -8.68
C TYR A 241 17.74 -1.60 -7.94
N PHE A 242 16.92 -2.66 -7.84
CA PHE A 242 17.34 -3.89 -7.14
C PHE A 242 18.40 -4.68 -7.89
N ALA A 243 18.49 -4.54 -9.22
CA ALA A 243 19.58 -5.13 -9.98
C ALA A 243 20.92 -4.43 -9.72
N SER A 244 20.91 -3.13 -9.40
CA SER A 244 22.12 -2.34 -9.11
C SER A 244 22.51 -2.29 -7.64
N HIS A 245 21.63 -2.71 -6.73
CA HIS A 245 21.84 -2.70 -5.27
C HIS A 245 21.64 -4.11 -4.68
N ALA A 246 22.45 -5.07 -5.14
CA ALA A 246 22.34 -6.48 -4.74
C ALA A 246 22.75 -6.73 -3.27
N GLU A 247 23.39 -5.75 -2.64
CA GLU A 247 23.81 -5.74 -1.24
C GLU A 247 22.69 -5.37 -0.26
N ILE A 248 21.56 -4.82 -0.74
CA ILE A 248 20.42 -4.49 0.12
C ILE A 248 19.86 -5.79 0.71
N THR A 249 19.88 -5.87 2.03
CA THR A 249 19.28 -6.97 2.78
C THR A 249 17.88 -6.58 3.25
N PHE A 250 17.04 -7.60 3.42
CA PHE A 250 15.73 -7.45 4.07
C PHE A 250 15.84 -6.72 5.40
N GLU A 251 16.75 -7.17 6.27
CA GLU A 251 16.89 -6.65 7.63
C GLU A 251 17.22 -5.15 7.65
N ALA A 252 18.14 -4.72 6.79
CA ALA A 252 18.54 -3.32 6.69
C ALA A 252 17.39 -2.43 6.22
N GLU A 253 16.69 -2.85 5.15
CA GLU A 253 15.59 -2.07 4.58
C GLU A 253 14.42 -1.93 5.56
N VAL A 254 14.08 -3.01 6.26
CA VAL A 254 12.97 -3.02 7.22
C VAL A 254 13.30 -2.21 8.44
N SER A 255 14.53 -2.36 8.95
CA SER A 255 15.00 -1.56 10.08
C SER A 255 14.98 -0.08 9.76
N GLU A 256 15.35 0.30 8.54
CA GLU A 256 15.30 1.68 8.08
C GLU A 256 13.85 2.19 7.96
N ILE A 257 12.94 1.41 7.35
CA ILE A 257 11.52 1.76 7.27
C ILE A 257 10.92 1.90 8.68
N PHE A 258 11.19 0.95 9.58
CA PHE A 258 10.69 0.97 10.96
C PHE A 258 11.22 2.21 11.69
N SER A 259 12.52 2.49 11.58
CA SER A 259 13.14 3.70 12.13
C SER A 259 12.46 4.98 11.61
N GLN A 260 12.21 5.07 10.31
CA GLN A 260 11.53 6.21 9.70
C GLN A 260 10.07 6.37 10.13
N LEU A 261 9.42 5.27 10.50
CA LEU A 261 8.06 5.25 11.03
C LEU A 261 8.02 5.41 12.56
N GLY A 262 9.17 5.39 13.25
CA GLY A 262 9.25 5.46 14.72
C GLY A 262 8.88 4.14 15.41
N ILE A 263 9.04 3.01 14.72
CA ILE A 263 8.86 1.65 15.24
C ILE A 263 10.24 1.17 15.73
N HIS A 264 10.37 0.97 17.03
CA HIS A 264 11.61 0.57 17.69
C HIS A 264 11.56 -0.86 18.14
#